data_AF-A0A1J5Q278-F1
#
_entry.id   AF-A0A1J5Q278-F1
#
_cell.length_a   1.000
_cell.length_b   1.000
_cell.length_c   1.000
_cell.angle_alpha   90.00
_cell.angle_beta   90.00
_cell.angle_gamma   90.00
#
_symmetry.space_group_name_H-M   'P 1'
#
loop_
_entity.id
_entity.type
_entity.pdbx_description
1 polymer ?
#
loop_
_entity_poly.entity_id
_entity_poly.type
_entity_poly.pdbx_seq_one_letter_code
_entity_poly.pdbx_strand_id
1 'polypeptide(L)'
;MDVTNGRIIAMASYPTYDPNIWENGLSYKQAKTLFSAASDVPALSRAIQGEFAPASTFKVISLTAAAAAGYNLNATYDCPVNLKIGNRVFTNFEGEQFGRISMRTAIAMSCDTVWYQIAYDMWVRDGGLTPKSNPADYFFKAAKAFRIGQRTGIDLPSEVTGRLADRQWKIDWYAANKHFFCNYQKEAIPSQRTPMLIAIAKENCVDGMKIRAGDAVNFAIGQGDTTITPIQMAQIYSAVANGGTLWRPTIGRAILKPDGTLVREIAPVKLGKIPMSAKTLAFTQDALRAVVTQGTAVYPFTGFPIAVSAKTGTGEVFGKNLDGSTKDTTSWMATYAPTQKPRYAVIMMISQGGTGALTGGPSVRKIYEALFGVSGSTVNPAKALLPNGPPAGLPGLNASGQILPLGVKP
;
A
#
# COMPACT_ATOMS: atom_id res chain seq x y z
N MET A 1 0.49 11.50 6.11
CA MET A 1 1.18 12.40 5.16
C MET A 1 0.28 13.58 4.86
N ASP A 2 0.79 14.80 4.87
CA ASP A 2 0.09 15.98 4.36
C ASP A 2 0.11 15.92 2.83
N VAL A 3 -1.09 15.86 2.23
CA VAL A 3 -1.22 15.57 0.80
C VAL A 3 -0.81 16.74 -0.08
N THR A 4 -0.74 17.95 0.50
CA THR A 4 -0.48 19.18 -0.25
C THR A 4 1.00 19.41 -0.53
N ASN A 5 1.88 18.73 0.21
CA ASN A 5 3.32 18.99 0.19
C ASN A 5 4.19 17.74 0.49
N GLY A 6 3.57 16.60 0.77
CA GLY A 6 4.27 15.35 1.08
C GLY A 6 4.99 15.29 2.41
N ARG A 7 4.73 16.22 3.34
CA ARG A 7 5.29 16.17 4.68
C ARG A 7 4.74 14.97 5.46
N ILE A 8 5.62 14.27 6.14
CA ILE A 8 5.24 13.19 7.05
C ILE A 8 4.95 13.80 8.42
N ILE A 9 3.67 13.86 8.76
CA ILE A 9 3.19 14.37 10.05
C ILE A 9 3.42 13.36 11.17
N ALA A 10 3.23 12.09 10.87
CA ALA A 10 3.48 10.98 11.76
C ALA A 10 3.85 9.74 10.94
N MET A 11 4.73 8.92 11.50
CA MET A 11 5.12 7.61 10.99
C MET A 11 5.40 6.72 12.19
N ALA A 12 4.79 5.54 12.22
CA ALA A 12 4.93 4.59 13.32
C ALA A 12 5.17 3.18 12.77
N SER A 13 5.91 2.39 13.53
CA SER A 13 6.17 0.96 13.29
C SER A 13 6.11 0.25 14.64
N TYR A 14 5.43 -0.88 14.70
CA TYR A 14 5.29 -1.69 15.91
C TYR A 14 5.59 -3.16 15.59
N PRO A 15 6.22 -3.93 16.51
CA PRO A 15 6.76 -3.50 17.81
C PRO A 15 7.91 -2.51 17.72
N THR A 16 8.09 -1.72 18.78
CA THR A 16 9.13 -0.69 18.91
C THR A 16 10.18 -1.10 19.95
N TYR A 17 11.23 -0.29 20.08
CA TYR A 17 12.26 -0.42 21.10
C TYR A 17 12.71 0.97 21.58
N ASP A 18 13.39 1.03 22.73
CA ASP A 18 13.98 2.28 23.23
C ASP A 18 15.29 2.58 22.48
N PRO A 19 15.41 3.70 21.75
CA PRO A 19 16.63 4.04 21.02
C PRO A 19 17.86 4.29 21.93
N ASN A 20 17.69 4.58 23.22
CA ASN A 20 18.80 4.86 24.14
C ASN A 20 19.73 3.64 24.35
N ILE A 21 19.27 2.43 24.01
CA ILE A 21 20.08 1.20 24.10
C ILE A 21 21.30 1.20 23.17
N TRP A 22 21.33 2.07 22.17
CA TRP A 22 22.45 2.17 21.22
C TRP A 22 23.62 3.01 21.75
N GLU A 23 23.40 3.90 22.72
CA GLU A 23 24.42 4.85 23.21
C GLU A 23 25.64 4.15 23.82
N ASN A 24 25.41 3.04 24.54
CA ASN A 24 26.45 2.28 25.23
C ASN A 24 26.78 0.95 24.52
N GLY A 25 26.24 0.74 23.32
CA GLY A 25 26.28 -0.55 22.63
C GLY A 25 25.25 -1.55 23.14
N LEU A 26 24.87 -2.49 22.27
CA LEU A 26 23.84 -3.50 22.60
C LEU A 26 24.44 -4.66 23.41
N SER A 27 23.77 -5.03 24.50
CA SER A 27 23.96 -6.36 25.09
C SER A 27 23.50 -7.45 24.12
N TYR A 28 24.04 -8.66 24.26
CA TYR A 28 23.61 -9.83 23.47
C TYR A 28 22.10 -10.08 23.56
N LYS A 29 21.51 -9.91 24.75
CA LYS A 29 20.06 -10.07 24.96
C LYS A 29 19.25 -9.03 24.18
N GLN A 30 19.67 -7.77 24.21
CA GLN A 30 19.01 -6.70 23.44
C GLN A 30 19.12 -6.97 21.93
N ALA A 31 20.32 -7.28 21.43
CA ALA A 31 20.53 -7.61 20.02
C ALA A 31 19.65 -8.80 19.59
N LYS A 32 19.62 -9.89 20.38
CA LYS A 32 18.77 -11.04 20.11
C LYS A 32 17.29 -10.64 20.05
N THR A 33 16.79 -9.82 20.96
CA THR A 33 15.39 -9.36 20.94
C THR A 33 15.10 -8.41 19.77
N LEU A 34 16.02 -7.52 19.39
CA LEU A 34 15.82 -6.56 18.30
C LEU A 34 15.66 -7.22 16.93
N PHE A 35 16.37 -8.33 16.70
CA PHE A 35 16.48 -8.95 15.39
C PHE A 35 15.79 -10.32 15.29
N SER A 36 15.20 -10.83 16.38
CA SER A 36 14.53 -12.13 16.38
C SER A 36 13.13 -12.07 15.78
N ALA A 37 12.77 -13.11 15.02
CA ALA A 37 11.40 -13.34 14.57
C ALA A 37 10.43 -13.59 15.74
N ALA A 38 10.91 -14.13 16.87
CA ALA A 38 10.08 -14.42 18.05
C ALA A 38 9.56 -13.16 18.77
N SER A 39 10.18 -12.01 18.50
CA SER A 39 9.78 -10.68 19.00
C SER A 39 9.27 -9.79 17.87
N ASP A 40 8.95 -10.37 16.72
CA ASP A 40 8.51 -9.67 15.51
C ASP A 40 9.49 -8.58 15.05
N VAL A 41 10.80 -8.78 15.25
CA VAL A 41 11.88 -7.94 14.72
C VAL A 41 11.63 -6.43 14.95
N PRO A 42 11.70 -5.91 16.19
CA PRO A 42 11.47 -4.49 16.48
C PRO A 42 12.40 -3.52 15.72
N ALA A 43 13.58 -4.00 15.29
CA ALA A 43 14.51 -3.21 14.49
C ALA A 43 13.99 -2.91 13.06
N LEU A 44 12.96 -3.62 12.57
CA LEU A 44 12.42 -3.43 11.23
C LEU A 44 11.46 -2.22 11.19
N SER A 45 11.82 -1.21 10.40
CA SER A 45 10.89 -0.11 10.09
C SER A 45 9.88 -0.55 9.04
N ARG A 46 8.75 -1.10 9.48
CA ARG A 46 7.70 -1.61 8.59
C ARG A 46 7.15 -0.55 7.63
N ALA A 47 7.24 0.74 8.00
CA ALA A 47 6.78 1.83 7.16
C ALA A 47 7.57 2.00 5.85
N ILE A 48 8.89 1.76 5.88
CA ILE A 48 9.80 2.00 4.75
C ILE A 48 10.60 0.76 4.30
N GLN A 49 10.57 -0.32 5.08
CA GLN A 49 11.27 -1.59 4.82
C GLN A 49 10.32 -2.79 4.76
N GLY A 50 9.10 -2.66 5.28
CA GLY A 50 8.12 -3.73 5.24
C GLY A 50 7.49 -3.85 3.85
N GLU A 51 7.72 -4.97 3.19
CA GLU A 51 7.16 -5.28 1.88
C GLU A 51 5.97 -6.22 2.01
N PHE A 52 4.78 -5.76 1.58
CA PHE A 52 3.56 -6.55 1.67
C PHE A 52 2.79 -6.49 0.36
N ALA A 53 1.98 -7.52 0.09
CA ALA A 53 1.01 -7.46 -0.98
C ALA A 53 0.04 -6.29 -0.72
N PRO A 54 -0.16 -5.35 -1.67
CA PRO A 54 -1.05 -4.20 -1.46
C PRO A 54 -2.53 -4.58 -1.34
N ALA A 55 -2.90 -5.78 -1.79
CA ALA A 55 -4.28 -6.25 -1.85
C ALA A 55 -5.20 -5.22 -2.52
N SER A 56 -6.49 -5.21 -2.16
CA SER A 56 -7.50 -4.36 -2.79
C SER A 56 -7.25 -2.84 -2.69
N THR A 57 -6.29 -2.36 -1.88
CA THR A 57 -5.86 -0.94 -1.96
C THR A 57 -5.20 -0.60 -3.31
N PHE A 58 -4.70 -1.62 -4.02
CA PHE A 58 -4.15 -1.54 -5.37
C PHE A 58 -5.18 -1.19 -6.45
N LYS A 59 -6.48 -1.36 -6.19
CA LYS A 59 -7.53 -1.20 -7.22
C LYS A 59 -7.64 0.21 -7.81
N VAL A 60 -7.02 1.23 -7.20
CA VAL A 60 -6.85 2.56 -7.83
C VAL A 60 -5.89 2.51 -9.03
N ILE A 61 -4.87 1.67 -8.98
CA ILE A 61 -3.95 1.39 -10.09
C ILE A 61 -4.68 0.56 -11.15
N SER A 62 -5.43 -0.45 -10.73
CA SER A 62 -6.26 -1.29 -11.61
C SER A 62 -7.30 -0.48 -12.38
N LEU A 63 -7.97 0.46 -11.72
CA LEU A 63 -8.91 1.39 -12.32
C LEU A 63 -8.23 2.29 -13.36
N THR A 64 -7.00 2.71 -13.09
CA THR A 64 -6.20 3.49 -14.05
C THR A 64 -5.86 2.68 -15.29
N ALA A 65 -5.44 1.42 -15.10
CA ALA A 65 -5.17 0.49 -16.19
C ALA A 65 -6.42 0.23 -17.04
N ALA A 66 -7.56 -0.03 -16.39
CA ALA A 66 -8.85 -0.21 -17.06
C ALA A 66 -9.24 1.01 -17.90
N ALA A 67 -9.15 2.21 -17.32
CA ALA A 67 -9.45 3.46 -18.02
C ALA A 67 -8.51 3.67 -19.22
N ALA A 68 -7.21 3.45 -19.06
CA ALA A 68 -6.22 3.59 -20.12
C ALA A 68 -6.44 2.59 -21.27
N ALA A 69 -6.97 1.40 -20.95
CA ALA A 69 -7.33 0.37 -21.93
C ALA A 69 -8.70 0.59 -22.60
N GLY A 70 -9.40 1.68 -22.28
CA GLY A 70 -10.69 2.03 -22.88
C GLY A 70 -11.92 1.39 -22.23
N TYR A 71 -11.80 0.81 -21.02
CA TYR A 71 -12.98 0.33 -20.30
C TYR A 71 -13.86 1.51 -19.86
N ASN A 72 -15.17 1.40 -20.09
CA ASN A 72 -16.13 2.43 -19.75
C ASN A 72 -16.43 2.46 -18.24
N LEU A 73 -15.90 3.46 -17.54
CA LEU A 73 -16.10 3.61 -16.10
C LEU A 73 -17.56 3.87 -15.68
N ASN A 74 -18.43 4.26 -16.62
CA ASN A 74 -19.87 4.46 -16.37
C ASN A 74 -20.71 3.21 -16.72
N ALA A 75 -20.09 2.15 -17.24
CA ALA A 75 -20.78 0.91 -17.54
C ALA A 75 -20.95 0.04 -16.28
N THR A 76 -21.72 -1.03 -16.46
CA THR A 76 -21.88 -2.08 -15.47
C THR A 76 -21.14 -3.36 -15.88
N TYR A 77 -20.66 -4.09 -14.88
CA TYR A 77 -19.81 -5.26 -15.00
C TYR A 77 -20.33 -6.36 -14.08
N ASP A 78 -20.17 -7.62 -14.50
CA ASP A 78 -20.60 -8.75 -13.70
C ASP A 78 -19.61 -9.01 -12.57
N CYS A 79 -20.13 -9.18 -11.36
CA CYS A 79 -19.40 -9.56 -10.16
C CYS A 79 -19.93 -10.91 -9.64
N PRO A 80 -19.60 -12.02 -10.31
CA PRO A 80 -19.95 -13.35 -9.85
C PRO A 80 -19.10 -13.76 -8.64
N VAL A 81 -19.53 -14.83 -7.96
CA VAL A 81 -18.79 -15.46 -6.85
C VAL A 81 -17.38 -15.86 -7.28
N ASN A 82 -17.23 -16.40 -8.48
CA ASN A 82 -15.96 -16.86 -8.99
C ASN A 82 -15.87 -16.76 -10.51
N LEU A 83 -14.64 -16.81 -11.01
CA LEU A 83 -14.31 -16.96 -12.42
C LEU A 83 -13.40 -18.16 -12.61
N LYS A 84 -13.75 -19.01 -13.58
CA LYS A 84 -12.88 -20.12 -14.00
C LYS A 84 -11.96 -19.63 -15.11
N ILE A 85 -10.66 -19.64 -14.84
CA ILE A 85 -9.62 -19.25 -15.79
C ILE A 85 -8.71 -20.46 -16.02
N GLY A 86 -8.78 -21.03 -17.22
CA GLY A 86 -8.18 -22.32 -17.51
C GLY A 86 -8.73 -23.42 -16.60
N ASN A 87 -7.86 -24.07 -15.84
CA ASN A 87 -8.21 -25.13 -14.89
C ASN A 87 -8.31 -24.64 -13.43
N ARG A 88 -8.22 -23.32 -13.18
CA ARG A 88 -8.29 -22.74 -11.83
C ARG A 88 -9.56 -21.91 -11.64
N VAL A 89 -10.07 -21.91 -10.42
CA VAL A 89 -11.20 -21.08 -9.99
C VAL A 89 -10.64 -19.95 -9.14
N PHE A 90 -10.95 -18.71 -9.51
CA PHE A 90 -10.61 -17.50 -8.77
C PHE A 90 -11.87 -16.96 -8.12
N THR A 91 -11.93 -17.00 -6.80
CA THR A 91 -13.11 -16.63 -6.01
C THR A 91 -12.99 -15.19 -5.54
N ASN A 92 -14.13 -14.50 -5.48
CA ASN A 92 -14.23 -13.22 -4.81
C ASN A 92 -14.00 -13.39 -3.30
N PHE A 93 -13.59 -12.32 -2.60
CA PHE A 93 -13.43 -12.35 -1.15
C PHE A 93 -14.68 -12.94 -0.45
N GLU A 94 -14.47 -13.90 0.46
CA GLU A 94 -15.53 -14.65 1.19
C GLU A 94 -16.64 -15.27 0.31
N GLY A 95 -16.41 -15.40 -1.01
CA GLY A 95 -17.43 -15.90 -1.94
C GLY A 95 -18.58 -14.93 -2.20
N GLU A 96 -18.39 -13.63 -1.94
CA GLU A 96 -19.40 -12.61 -2.19
C GLU A 96 -19.77 -12.52 -3.68
N GLN A 97 -21.02 -12.16 -3.97
CA GLN A 97 -21.47 -11.81 -5.30
C GLN A 97 -22.39 -10.59 -5.24
N PHE A 98 -22.33 -9.76 -6.28
CA PHE A 98 -23.11 -8.52 -6.33
C PHE A 98 -23.93 -8.39 -7.62
N GLY A 99 -24.00 -9.46 -8.42
CA GLY A 99 -24.66 -9.44 -9.72
C GLY A 99 -23.96 -8.45 -10.66
N ARG A 100 -24.74 -7.71 -11.44
CA ARG A 100 -24.21 -6.70 -12.37
C ARG A 100 -24.15 -5.33 -11.70
N ILE A 101 -22.94 -4.82 -11.49
CA ILE A 101 -22.67 -3.60 -10.71
C ILE A 101 -21.94 -2.53 -11.52
N SER A 102 -22.11 -1.25 -11.15
CA SER A 102 -21.29 -0.17 -11.72
C SER A 102 -19.81 -0.31 -11.34
N MET A 103 -18.90 0.25 -12.13
CA MET A 103 -17.47 0.32 -11.77
C MET A 103 -17.24 1.04 -10.42
N ARG A 104 -18.06 2.05 -10.11
CA ARG A 104 -18.03 2.76 -8.82
C ARG A 104 -18.32 1.81 -7.67
N THR A 105 -19.36 0.98 -7.83
CA THR A 105 -19.73 -0.06 -6.87
C THR A 105 -18.66 -1.17 -6.80
N ALA A 106 -18.01 -1.53 -7.92
CA ALA A 106 -16.93 -2.52 -7.91
C ALA A 106 -15.73 -2.08 -7.07
N ILE A 107 -15.41 -0.78 -7.04
CA ILE A 107 -14.44 -0.20 -6.10
C ILE A 107 -14.99 -0.18 -4.67
N ALA A 108 -16.24 0.27 -4.50
CA ALA A 108 -16.89 0.43 -3.18
C ALA A 108 -17.02 -0.89 -2.40
N MET A 109 -17.53 -1.92 -3.06
CA MET A 109 -17.69 -3.28 -2.53
C MET A 109 -16.42 -4.10 -2.67
N SER A 110 -15.40 -3.57 -3.34
CA SER A 110 -14.13 -4.27 -3.52
C SER A 110 -14.27 -5.62 -4.22
N CYS A 111 -15.18 -5.77 -5.18
CA CYS A 111 -15.35 -7.01 -5.94
C CYS A 111 -14.07 -7.38 -6.71
N ASP A 112 -13.55 -8.59 -6.55
CA ASP A 112 -12.33 -9.07 -7.20
C ASP A 112 -12.58 -9.58 -8.62
N THR A 113 -13.71 -10.28 -8.84
CA THR A 113 -14.01 -10.92 -10.13
C THR A 113 -14.14 -9.94 -11.29
N VAL A 114 -14.58 -8.70 -11.04
CA VAL A 114 -14.52 -7.62 -12.04
C VAL A 114 -13.08 -7.38 -12.52
N TRP A 115 -12.11 -7.31 -11.60
CA TRP A 115 -10.70 -7.04 -11.95
C TRP A 115 -10.01 -8.26 -12.54
N TYR A 116 -10.35 -9.47 -12.08
CA TYR A 116 -9.89 -10.71 -12.68
C TYR A 116 -10.30 -10.78 -14.16
N GLN A 117 -11.58 -10.54 -14.48
CA GLN A 117 -12.05 -10.57 -15.86
C GLN A 117 -11.34 -9.52 -16.73
N ILE A 118 -11.27 -8.27 -16.24
CA ILE A 118 -10.60 -7.17 -16.95
C ILE A 118 -9.14 -7.50 -17.24
N ALA A 119 -8.41 -8.02 -16.25
CA ALA A 119 -7.01 -8.37 -16.40
C ALA A 119 -6.78 -9.57 -17.32
N TYR A 120 -7.64 -10.58 -17.23
CA TYR A 120 -7.61 -11.73 -18.11
C TYR A 120 -7.86 -11.33 -19.57
N ASP A 121 -8.88 -10.51 -19.83
CA ASP A 121 -9.18 -10.00 -21.16
C ASP A 121 -7.99 -9.25 -21.77
N MET A 122 -7.36 -8.36 -20.99
CA MET A 122 -6.17 -7.64 -21.44
C MET A 122 -4.99 -8.57 -21.71
N TRP A 123 -4.76 -9.55 -20.83
CA TRP A 123 -3.70 -10.53 -21.00
C TRP A 123 -3.89 -11.37 -22.27
N VAL A 124 -5.13 -11.80 -22.57
CA VAL A 124 -5.48 -12.48 -23.83
C VAL A 124 -5.24 -11.56 -25.04
N ARG A 125 -5.70 -10.30 -25.00
CA ARG A 125 -5.48 -9.30 -26.07
C ARG A 125 -4.00 -9.00 -26.33
N ASP A 126 -3.14 -9.23 -25.35
CA ASP A 126 -1.70 -9.08 -25.48
C ASP A 126 -0.98 -10.34 -25.97
N GLY A 127 -1.70 -11.44 -26.26
CA GLY A 127 -1.14 -12.69 -26.80
C GLY A 127 -0.94 -13.79 -25.74
N GLY A 128 -1.40 -13.57 -24.51
CA GLY A 128 -1.36 -14.56 -23.44
C GLY A 128 0.06 -15.02 -23.09
N LEU A 129 0.28 -16.34 -23.13
CA LEU A 129 1.58 -16.97 -22.84
C LEU A 129 2.66 -16.68 -23.90
N THR A 130 2.26 -16.21 -25.08
CA THR A 130 3.14 -15.82 -26.20
C THR A 130 2.82 -14.38 -26.56
N PRO A 131 3.26 -13.40 -25.74
CA PRO A 131 2.89 -12.02 -25.94
C PRO A 131 3.34 -11.53 -27.32
N LYS A 132 2.53 -10.67 -27.94
CA LYS A 132 2.93 -9.95 -29.15
C LYS A 132 4.17 -9.08 -28.87
N SER A 133 4.88 -8.67 -29.91
CA SER A 133 6.15 -7.93 -29.78
C SER A 133 6.07 -6.66 -28.93
N ASN A 134 4.92 -5.99 -28.91
CA ASN A 134 4.66 -4.82 -28.06
C ASN A 134 3.32 -4.99 -27.32
N PRO A 135 3.31 -5.72 -26.19
CA PRO A 135 2.10 -5.87 -25.39
C PRO A 135 1.69 -4.52 -24.79
N ALA A 136 0.38 -4.32 -24.67
CA ALA A 136 -0.15 -3.10 -24.10
C ALA A 136 0.19 -3.01 -22.61
N ASP A 137 0.13 -4.12 -21.87
CA ASP A 137 0.57 -4.26 -20.47
C ASP A 137 0.05 -3.14 -19.55
N TYR A 138 -1.22 -2.75 -19.74
CA TYR A 138 -1.81 -1.58 -19.07
C TYR A 138 -1.66 -1.63 -17.54
N PHE A 139 -1.83 -2.80 -16.94
CA PHE A 139 -1.66 -2.99 -15.50
C PHE A 139 -0.23 -2.74 -15.02
N PHE A 140 0.78 -3.32 -15.68
CA PHE A 140 2.18 -3.11 -15.33
C PHE A 140 2.62 -1.67 -15.59
N LYS A 141 2.21 -1.08 -16.71
CA LYS A 141 2.50 0.32 -17.05
C LYS A 141 1.86 1.29 -16.06
N ALA A 142 0.62 1.05 -15.64
CA ALA A 142 -0.03 1.84 -14.59
C ALA A 142 0.76 1.73 -13.28
N ALA A 143 1.06 0.53 -12.80
CA ALA A 143 1.80 0.33 -11.56
C ALA A 143 3.19 1.01 -11.58
N LYS A 144 3.92 0.89 -12.70
CA LYS A 144 5.20 1.57 -12.91
C LYS A 144 5.07 3.09 -12.87
N ALA A 145 4.02 3.64 -13.45
CA ALA A 145 3.75 5.08 -13.43
C ALA A 145 3.29 5.61 -12.05
N PHE A 146 2.73 4.74 -11.20
CA PHE A 146 2.57 4.99 -9.76
C PHE A 146 3.86 4.74 -8.95
N ARG A 147 4.98 4.46 -9.62
CA ARG A 147 6.32 4.24 -9.05
C ARG A 147 6.45 2.99 -8.16
N ILE A 148 5.60 1.98 -8.36
CA ILE A 148 5.81 0.66 -7.76
C ILE A 148 7.16 0.09 -8.23
N GLY A 149 7.91 -0.52 -7.31
CA GLY A 149 9.28 -1.00 -7.57
C GLY A 149 10.34 0.11 -7.52
N GLN A 150 10.01 1.32 -7.07
CA GLN A 150 10.96 2.43 -6.89
C GLN A 150 10.86 3.01 -5.48
N ARG A 151 12.00 3.46 -4.95
CA ARG A 151 12.05 4.27 -3.73
C ARG A 151 11.21 5.54 -3.87
N THR A 152 10.46 5.90 -2.82
CA THR A 152 9.75 7.17 -2.76
C THR A 152 10.72 8.34 -2.67
N GLY A 153 11.91 8.10 -2.11
CA GLY A 153 12.93 9.10 -1.87
C GLY A 153 12.76 9.80 -0.52
N ILE A 154 12.11 9.15 0.45
CA ILE A 154 12.03 9.66 1.81
C ILE A 154 13.43 9.93 2.35
N ASP A 155 13.57 10.98 3.15
CA ASP A 155 14.82 11.42 3.77
C ASP A 155 15.21 10.57 4.98
N LEU A 156 15.12 9.24 4.82
CA LEU A 156 15.57 8.23 5.77
C LEU A 156 16.44 7.18 5.07
N PRO A 157 17.41 6.60 5.78
CA PRO A 157 18.23 5.53 5.22
C PRO A 157 17.41 4.25 5.02
N SER A 158 17.95 3.34 4.20
CA SER A 158 17.49 1.96 4.10
C SER A 158 16.05 1.75 3.62
N GLU A 159 15.48 2.72 2.89
CA GLU A 159 14.21 2.53 2.17
C GLU A 159 14.35 1.38 1.14
N VAL A 160 13.38 0.47 1.11
CA VAL A 160 13.30 -0.59 0.10
C VAL A 160 12.43 -0.15 -1.08
N THR A 161 12.60 -0.80 -2.23
CA THR A 161 11.90 -0.44 -3.47
C THR A 161 10.49 -1.00 -3.59
N GLY A 162 10.13 -1.98 -2.75
CA GLY A 162 9.03 -2.89 -3.09
C GLY A 162 9.39 -3.72 -4.32
N ARG A 163 8.38 -4.32 -4.96
CA ARG A 163 8.54 -5.13 -6.16
C ARG A 163 7.42 -4.88 -7.15
N LEU A 164 7.79 -4.52 -8.38
CA LEU A 164 6.89 -4.57 -9.53
C LEU A 164 7.10 -5.90 -10.24
N ALA A 165 6.15 -6.83 -10.10
CA ALA A 165 6.23 -8.14 -10.74
C ALA A 165 5.73 -8.08 -12.21
N ASP A 166 6.42 -7.31 -13.05
CA ASP A 166 6.14 -7.23 -14.48
C ASP A 166 6.83 -8.34 -15.29
N ARG A 167 6.71 -8.27 -16.62
CA ARG A 167 7.32 -9.25 -17.52
C ARG A 167 8.84 -9.32 -17.40
N GLN A 168 9.51 -8.16 -17.27
CA GLN A 168 10.96 -8.13 -17.15
C GLN A 168 11.39 -8.75 -15.82
N TRP A 169 10.68 -8.42 -14.74
CA TRP A 169 10.92 -9.03 -13.44
C TRP A 169 10.78 -10.56 -13.46
N LYS A 170 9.76 -11.13 -14.13
CA LYS A 170 9.64 -12.60 -14.25
C LYS A 170 10.81 -13.21 -15.03
N ILE A 171 11.30 -12.56 -16.09
CA ILE A 171 12.47 -13.02 -16.85
C ILE A 171 13.70 -13.05 -15.94
N ASP A 172 13.96 -11.96 -15.24
CA ASP A 172 15.14 -11.83 -14.36
C ASP A 172 15.06 -12.82 -13.18
N TRP A 173 13.88 -12.93 -12.57
CA TRP A 173 13.64 -13.88 -11.48
C TRP A 173 13.77 -15.33 -11.93
N TYR A 174 13.24 -15.68 -13.11
CA TYR A 174 13.43 -17.00 -13.69
C TYR A 174 14.90 -17.30 -13.94
N ALA A 175 15.65 -16.37 -14.53
CA ALA A 175 17.08 -16.55 -14.80
C ALA A 175 17.86 -16.84 -13.50
N ALA A 176 17.56 -16.12 -12.41
CA ALA A 176 18.20 -16.32 -11.12
C ALA A 176 17.80 -17.63 -10.41
N ASN A 177 16.60 -18.16 -10.66
CA ASN A 177 16.03 -19.27 -9.89
C ASN A 177 15.81 -20.57 -10.69
N LYS A 178 16.07 -20.57 -12.01
CA LYS A 178 15.82 -21.73 -12.88
C LYS A 178 16.51 -22.99 -12.39
N HIS A 179 17.76 -22.90 -11.97
CA HIS A 179 18.52 -24.04 -11.46
C HIS A 179 17.78 -24.72 -10.30
N PHE A 180 17.35 -23.93 -9.31
CA PHE A 180 16.58 -24.42 -8.17
C PHE A 180 15.30 -25.13 -8.60
N PHE A 181 14.50 -24.52 -9.48
CA PHE A 181 13.24 -25.13 -9.92
C PHE A 181 13.45 -26.42 -10.72
N CYS A 182 14.43 -26.45 -11.61
CA CYS A 182 14.70 -27.63 -12.43
C CYS A 182 15.31 -28.79 -11.63
N ASN A 183 15.97 -28.50 -10.51
CA ASN A 183 16.57 -29.53 -9.64
C ASN A 183 15.79 -29.78 -8.34
N TYR A 184 14.65 -29.12 -8.14
CA TYR A 184 13.90 -29.12 -6.88
C TYR A 184 13.64 -30.53 -6.32
N GLN A 185 13.17 -31.46 -7.16
CA GLN A 185 12.87 -32.83 -6.70
C GLN A 185 14.10 -33.59 -6.18
N LYS A 186 15.30 -33.25 -6.69
CA LYS A 186 16.57 -33.85 -6.28
C LYS A 186 17.15 -33.16 -5.03
N GLU A 187 17.08 -31.82 -5.00
CA GLU A 187 17.79 -30.99 -4.01
C GLU A 187 16.95 -30.61 -2.79
N ALA A 188 15.62 -30.57 -2.90
CA ALA A 188 14.76 -30.22 -1.77
C ALA A 188 14.88 -31.26 -0.64
N ILE A 189 14.76 -30.83 0.61
CA ILE A 189 14.73 -31.75 1.74
C ILE A 189 13.49 -32.66 1.67
N PRO A 190 13.54 -33.89 2.22
CA PRO A 190 12.46 -34.86 2.06
C PRO A 190 11.07 -34.33 2.46
N SER A 191 10.97 -33.53 3.53
CA SER A 191 9.71 -32.95 4.01
C SER A 191 9.08 -31.94 3.04
N GLN A 192 9.84 -31.41 2.08
CA GLN A 192 9.37 -30.43 1.09
C GLN A 192 9.10 -31.07 -0.28
N ARG A 193 9.36 -32.38 -0.47
CA ARG A 193 9.10 -33.09 -1.73
C ARG A 193 7.63 -33.52 -1.87
N THR A 194 6.70 -32.61 -1.59
CA THR A 194 5.27 -32.87 -1.76
C THR A 194 4.91 -32.86 -3.25
N PRO A 195 3.89 -33.63 -3.70
CA PRO A 195 3.46 -33.63 -5.09
C PRO A 195 3.14 -32.22 -5.62
N MET A 196 2.54 -31.37 -4.78
CA MET A 196 2.21 -29.99 -5.11
C MET A 196 3.47 -29.14 -5.36
N LEU A 197 4.46 -29.19 -4.46
CA LEU A 197 5.67 -28.37 -4.61
C LEU A 197 6.53 -28.84 -5.79
N ILE A 198 6.57 -30.15 -6.05
CA ILE A 198 7.22 -30.71 -7.23
C ILE A 198 6.52 -30.22 -8.52
N ALA A 199 5.19 -30.22 -8.55
CA ALA A 199 4.44 -29.74 -9.72
C ALA A 199 4.71 -28.24 -9.97
N ILE A 200 4.70 -27.41 -8.93
CA ILE A 200 5.01 -25.97 -9.02
C ILE A 200 6.45 -25.76 -9.52
N ALA A 201 7.41 -26.51 -8.98
CA ALA A 201 8.81 -26.40 -9.41
C ALA A 201 8.98 -26.81 -10.88
N LYS A 202 8.31 -27.87 -11.32
CA LYS A 202 8.29 -28.28 -12.73
C LYS A 202 7.70 -27.19 -13.63
N GLU A 203 6.57 -26.60 -13.25
CA GLU A 203 5.95 -25.48 -13.97
C GLU A 203 6.95 -24.31 -14.10
N ASN A 204 7.57 -23.91 -12.99
CA ASN A 204 8.53 -22.81 -12.98
C ASN A 204 9.84 -23.11 -13.71
N CYS A 205 10.29 -24.37 -13.77
CA CYS A 205 11.44 -24.76 -14.57
C CYS A 205 11.19 -24.60 -16.07
N VAL A 206 9.99 -25.01 -16.53
CA VAL A 206 9.62 -25.03 -17.95
C VAL A 206 9.35 -23.61 -18.47
N ASP A 207 8.53 -22.84 -17.76
CA ASP A 207 8.07 -21.54 -18.28
C ASP A 207 7.90 -20.44 -17.21
N GLY A 208 8.66 -20.50 -16.11
CA GLY A 208 8.60 -19.52 -15.02
C GLY A 208 8.91 -18.06 -15.41
N MET A 209 9.47 -17.82 -16.60
CA MET A 209 9.68 -16.47 -17.14
C MET A 209 8.40 -15.84 -17.73
N LYS A 210 7.34 -16.61 -17.94
CA LYS A 210 6.10 -16.12 -18.56
C LYS A 210 5.15 -15.56 -17.51
N ILE A 211 4.44 -14.49 -17.88
CA ILE A 211 3.24 -14.06 -17.15
C ILE A 211 2.10 -14.99 -17.53
N ARG A 212 1.66 -15.83 -16.60
CA ARG A 212 0.50 -16.71 -16.76
C ARG A 212 -0.78 -15.93 -16.47
N ALA A 213 -1.92 -16.46 -16.91
CA ALA A 213 -3.22 -15.83 -16.64
C ALA A 213 -3.45 -15.62 -15.14
N GLY A 214 -3.03 -16.58 -14.30
CA GLY A 214 -3.08 -16.47 -12.84
C GLY A 214 -2.24 -15.33 -12.27
N ASP A 215 -1.04 -15.07 -12.82
CA ASP A 215 -0.20 -13.95 -12.42
C ASP A 215 -0.92 -12.62 -12.75
N ALA A 216 -1.51 -12.52 -13.95
CA ALA A 216 -2.21 -11.31 -14.40
C ALA A 216 -3.43 -10.96 -13.55
N VAL A 217 -4.26 -11.94 -13.21
CA VAL A 217 -5.47 -11.69 -12.40
C VAL A 217 -5.16 -11.41 -10.93
N ASN A 218 -4.16 -12.09 -10.36
CA ASN A 218 -3.70 -11.77 -9.00
C ASN A 218 -3.09 -10.37 -8.92
N PHE A 219 -2.28 -10.00 -9.91
CA PHE A 219 -1.70 -8.65 -10.00
C PHE A 219 -2.78 -7.57 -9.99
N ALA A 220 -3.89 -7.79 -10.70
CA ALA A 220 -4.98 -6.83 -10.84
C ALA A 220 -5.72 -6.51 -9.55
N ILE A 221 -5.58 -7.34 -8.51
CA ILE A 221 -6.14 -7.08 -7.18
C ILE A 221 -5.06 -6.80 -6.13
N GLY A 222 -3.81 -6.61 -6.56
CA GLY A 222 -2.69 -6.35 -5.65
C GLY A 222 -2.20 -7.58 -4.88
N GLN A 223 -2.41 -8.79 -5.42
CA GLN A 223 -1.89 -10.05 -4.89
C GLN A 223 -0.81 -10.62 -5.83
N GLY A 224 -0.24 -11.76 -5.46
CA GLY A 224 0.86 -12.40 -6.19
C GLY A 224 2.22 -11.81 -5.80
N ASP A 225 3.11 -11.65 -6.76
CA ASP A 225 4.52 -11.33 -6.49
C ASP A 225 4.79 -9.84 -6.21
N THR A 226 3.83 -8.95 -6.51
CA THR A 226 3.98 -7.49 -6.31
C THR A 226 3.89 -7.12 -4.84
N THR A 227 4.89 -6.37 -4.36
CA THR A 227 4.95 -5.89 -2.98
C THR A 227 5.11 -4.39 -2.93
N ILE A 228 4.59 -3.79 -1.87
CA ILE A 228 4.66 -2.36 -1.60
C ILE A 228 4.95 -2.10 -0.13
N THR A 229 5.58 -0.95 0.15
CA THR A 229 5.72 -0.41 1.50
C THR A 229 4.54 0.50 1.87
N PRO A 230 4.21 0.66 3.17
CA PRO A 230 3.23 1.64 3.61
C PRO A 230 3.54 3.08 3.17
N ILE A 231 4.82 3.47 3.09
CA ILE A 231 5.19 4.82 2.63
C ILE A 231 4.89 5.05 1.14
N GLN A 232 5.10 4.05 0.30
CA GLN A 232 4.72 4.11 -1.12
C GLN A 232 3.20 4.19 -1.27
N MET A 233 2.44 3.41 -0.48
CA MET A 233 0.98 3.50 -0.47
C MET A 233 0.50 4.90 -0.03
N ALA A 234 1.19 5.54 0.92
CA ALA A 234 0.88 6.89 1.36
C ALA A 234 1.11 7.93 0.26
N GLN A 235 2.21 7.78 -0.51
CA GLN A 235 2.48 8.61 -1.68
C GLN A 235 1.38 8.46 -2.75
N ILE A 236 0.93 7.24 -3.02
CA ILE A 236 -0.13 6.95 -4.01
C ILE A 236 -1.45 7.61 -3.62
N TYR A 237 -1.95 7.34 -2.41
CA TYR A 237 -3.24 7.90 -1.97
C TYR A 237 -3.17 9.40 -1.72
N SER A 238 -2.02 9.93 -1.33
CA SER A 238 -1.77 11.37 -1.31
C SER A 238 -1.93 11.99 -2.70
N ALA A 239 -1.36 11.36 -3.73
CA ALA A 239 -1.47 11.86 -5.09
C ALA A 239 -2.91 11.78 -5.62
N VAL A 240 -3.64 10.70 -5.33
CA VAL A 240 -5.07 10.62 -5.66
C VAL A 240 -5.86 11.72 -4.96
N ALA A 241 -5.59 12.00 -3.69
CA ALA A 241 -6.28 13.02 -2.92
C ALA A 241 -6.01 14.45 -3.44
N ASN A 242 -4.78 14.76 -3.84
CA ASN A 242 -4.33 16.14 -4.11
C ASN A 242 -4.45 16.62 -5.56
N GLY A 243 -5.17 15.90 -6.42
CA GLY A 243 -5.29 16.25 -7.84
C GLY A 243 -4.20 15.63 -8.74
N GLY A 244 -3.43 14.67 -8.23
CA GLY A 244 -2.56 13.79 -9.01
C GLY A 244 -1.05 14.03 -8.84
N THR A 245 -0.63 14.92 -7.94
CA THR A 245 0.80 15.23 -7.74
C THR A 245 1.47 14.20 -6.83
N LEU A 246 2.53 13.55 -7.34
CA LEU A 246 3.40 12.69 -6.56
C LEU A 246 4.41 13.55 -5.80
N TRP A 247 4.19 13.72 -4.50
CA TRP A 247 5.16 14.38 -3.62
C TRP A 247 6.17 13.38 -3.06
N ARG A 248 7.42 13.80 -2.92
CA ARG A 248 8.43 13.06 -2.16
C ARG A 248 8.06 13.10 -0.67
N PRO A 249 7.81 11.96 -0.01
CA PRO A 249 7.63 11.93 1.44
C PRO A 249 8.85 12.57 2.10
N THR A 250 8.63 13.49 3.04
CA THR A 250 9.74 14.21 3.69
C THR A 250 9.43 14.43 5.18
N ILE A 251 10.34 14.05 6.06
CA ILE A 251 10.27 14.26 7.51
C ILE A 251 11.00 15.55 7.89
N GLY A 252 12.25 15.70 7.45
CA GLY A 252 13.10 16.84 7.77
C GLY A 252 12.51 18.15 7.28
N ARG A 253 12.45 19.15 8.16
CA ARG A 253 11.91 20.49 7.84
C ARG A 253 13.00 21.46 7.39
N ALA A 254 14.09 21.55 8.14
CA ALA A 254 15.22 22.42 7.88
C ALA A 254 16.48 21.91 8.59
N ILE A 255 17.63 22.44 8.21
CA ILE A 255 18.91 22.28 8.89
C ILE A 255 19.25 23.62 9.53
N LEU A 256 19.49 23.61 10.84
CA LEU A 256 19.87 24.76 11.65
C LEU A 256 21.30 24.56 12.17
N LYS A 257 22.03 25.65 12.36
CA LYS A 257 23.23 25.67 13.21
C LYS A 257 22.81 25.57 14.69
N PRO A 258 23.74 25.21 15.61
CA PRO A 258 23.46 25.19 17.05
C PRO A 258 22.95 26.53 17.60
N ASP A 259 23.36 27.66 17.01
CA ASP A 259 22.92 29.02 17.36
C ASP A 259 21.51 29.38 16.81
N GLY A 260 20.81 28.45 16.17
CA GLY A 260 19.50 28.67 15.56
C GLY A 260 19.53 29.26 14.16
N THR A 261 20.70 29.60 13.61
CA THR A 261 20.82 30.15 12.26
C THR A 261 20.37 29.11 11.23
N LEU A 262 19.45 29.52 10.35
CA LEU A 262 19.00 28.68 9.24
C LEU A 262 20.15 28.42 8.25
N VAL A 263 20.51 27.15 8.07
CA VAL A 263 21.44 26.72 7.02
C VAL A 263 20.68 26.45 5.74
N ARG A 264 19.61 25.66 5.82
CA ARG A 264 18.82 25.25 4.65
C ARG A 264 17.42 24.80 5.04
N GLU A 265 16.39 25.34 4.38
CA GLU A 265 15.06 24.73 4.42
C GLU A 265 14.99 23.54 3.46
N ILE A 266 14.38 22.43 3.90
CA ILE A 266 14.18 21.25 3.06
C ILE A 266 12.84 21.40 2.36
N ALA A 267 12.79 22.01 1.17
CA ALA A 267 11.53 22.27 0.47
C ALA A 267 10.81 20.97 -0.01
N PRO A 268 9.47 20.97 -0.08
CA PRO A 268 8.71 19.91 -0.75
C PRO A 268 9.16 19.68 -2.21
N VAL A 269 9.29 18.41 -2.61
CA VAL A 269 9.73 18.04 -3.97
C VAL A 269 8.61 17.32 -4.71
N LYS A 270 8.22 17.86 -5.88
CA LYS A 270 7.32 17.20 -6.83
C LYS A 270 8.11 16.20 -7.66
N LEU A 271 7.69 14.95 -7.66
CA LEU A 271 8.31 13.85 -8.40
C LEU A 271 7.64 13.58 -9.74
N GLY A 272 6.44 14.14 -9.96
CA GLY A 272 5.67 13.97 -11.17
C GLY A 272 4.16 13.97 -10.90
N LYS A 273 3.40 13.42 -11.84
CA LYS A 273 1.96 13.21 -11.72
C LYS A 273 1.59 11.75 -11.97
N ILE A 274 0.53 11.29 -11.33
CA ILE A 274 -0.06 9.98 -11.60
C ILE A 274 -0.69 9.95 -13.01
N PRO A 275 -0.75 8.78 -13.67
CA PRO A 275 -1.20 8.64 -15.05
C PRO A 275 -2.73 8.63 -15.18
N MET A 276 -3.43 9.55 -14.51
CA MET A 276 -4.89 9.67 -14.56
C MET A 276 -5.28 10.96 -15.28
N SER A 277 -6.25 10.86 -16.20
CA SER A 277 -6.94 12.04 -16.70
C SER A 277 -7.73 12.71 -15.57
N ALA A 278 -8.08 13.99 -15.70
CA ALA A 278 -8.91 14.68 -14.71
C ALA A 278 -10.26 13.96 -14.48
N LYS A 279 -10.85 13.41 -15.54
CA LYS A 279 -12.10 12.62 -15.46
C LYS A 279 -11.90 11.31 -14.70
N THR A 280 -10.83 10.57 -15.00
CA THR A 280 -10.49 9.31 -14.31
C THR A 280 -10.20 9.56 -12.83
N LEU A 281 -9.49 10.65 -12.51
CA LEU A 281 -9.18 11.01 -11.14
C LEU A 281 -10.44 11.38 -10.35
N ALA A 282 -11.31 12.23 -10.92
CA ALA A 282 -12.58 12.59 -10.29
C ALA A 282 -13.47 11.36 -10.04
N PHE A 283 -13.55 10.44 -11.02
CA PHE A 283 -14.25 9.16 -10.84
C PHE A 283 -13.62 8.32 -9.73
N THR A 284 -12.29 8.25 -9.68
CA THR A 284 -11.58 7.51 -8.62
C THR A 284 -11.89 8.08 -7.24
N GLN A 285 -11.86 9.40 -7.08
CA GLN A 285 -12.15 10.07 -5.82
C GLN A 285 -13.60 9.83 -5.37
N ASP A 286 -14.57 9.90 -6.28
CA ASP A 286 -15.98 9.56 -5.97
C ASP A 286 -16.15 8.07 -5.61
N ALA A 287 -15.47 7.17 -6.32
CA ALA A 287 -15.50 5.74 -6.01
C ALA A 287 -14.87 5.43 -4.63
N LEU A 288 -13.78 6.10 -4.25
CA LEU A 288 -13.17 5.99 -2.92
C LEU A 288 -14.05 6.59 -1.82
N ARG A 289 -14.83 7.63 -2.13
CA ARG A 289 -15.87 8.13 -1.22
C ARG A 289 -16.97 7.08 -1.03
N ALA A 290 -17.37 6.40 -2.10
CA ALA A 290 -18.39 5.35 -2.06
C ALA A 290 -18.01 4.17 -1.14
N VAL A 291 -16.72 3.85 -1.02
CA VAL A 291 -16.23 2.81 -0.09
C VAL A 291 -16.65 3.12 1.36
N VAL A 292 -16.71 4.39 1.74
CA VAL A 292 -17.06 4.84 3.10
C VAL A 292 -18.57 5.06 3.26
N THR A 293 -19.28 5.45 2.19
CA THR A 293 -20.72 5.77 2.30
C THR A 293 -21.64 4.58 2.08
N GLN A 294 -21.19 3.58 1.33
CA GLN A 294 -22.02 2.42 0.94
C GLN A 294 -21.22 1.13 0.75
N GLY A 295 -19.93 1.13 1.04
CA GLY A 295 -19.02 0.03 0.74
C GLY A 295 -18.35 -0.56 1.97
N THR A 296 -17.17 -1.15 1.75
CA THR A 296 -16.47 -1.95 2.76
C THR A 296 -15.99 -1.18 3.99
N ALA A 297 -15.95 0.16 3.96
CA ALA A 297 -15.47 0.99 5.07
C ALA A 297 -16.58 1.82 5.74
N VAL A 298 -17.86 1.44 5.58
CA VAL A 298 -18.99 2.13 6.25
C VAL A 298 -18.84 2.06 7.77
N TYR A 299 -18.71 0.85 8.32
CA TYR A 299 -18.67 0.60 9.76
C TYR A 299 -17.76 1.54 10.57
N PRO A 300 -16.45 1.68 10.26
CA PRO A 300 -15.56 2.51 11.08
C PRO A 300 -15.91 4.01 11.04
N PHE A 301 -16.54 4.51 9.98
CA PHE A 301 -16.78 5.94 9.78
C PHE A 301 -18.25 6.35 9.90
N THR A 302 -19.15 5.44 10.29
CA THR A 302 -20.53 5.78 10.62
C THR A 302 -20.59 6.89 11.69
N GLY A 303 -21.37 7.92 11.39
CA GLY A 303 -21.55 9.09 12.26
C GLY A 303 -20.33 10.01 12.39
N PHE A 304 -19.25 9.77 11.64
CA PHE A 304 -18.07 10.62 11.68
C PHE A 304 -18.31 11.93 10.88
N PRO A 305 -18.14 13.12 11.49
CA PRO A 305 -18.56 14.38 10.89
C PRO A 305 -17.62 14.88 9.77
N ILE A 306 -16.39 14.37 9.70
CA ILE A 306 -15.46 14.71 8.63
C ILE A 306 -15.59 13.67 7.52
N ALA A 307 -15.89 14.12 6.32
CA ALA A 307 -16.03 13.24 5.16
C ALA A 307 -14.69 12.52 4.85
N VAL A 308 -14.59 11.22 5.09
CA VAL A 308 -13.42 10.39 4.72
C VAL A 308 -13.64 9.71 3.36
N SER A 309 -12.58 9.55 2.58
CA SER A 309 -12.51 8.65 1.43
C SER A 309 -11.50 7.55 1.71
N ALA A 310 -11.79 6.32 1.30
CA ALA A 310 -11.02 5.16 1.73
C ALA A 310 -10.93 4.05 0.68
N LYS A 311 -10.01 3.13 0.91
CA LYS A 311 -10.01 1.79 0.35
C LYS A 311 -9.47 0.79 1.37
N THR A 312 -10.19 -0.31 1.54
CA THR A 312 -9.73 -1.46 2.33
C THR A 312 -8.92 -2.43 1.47
N GLY A 313 -8.03 -3.18 2.11
CA GLY A 313 -7.39 -4.36 1.54
C GLY A 313 -7.20 -5.46 2.57
N THR A 314 -7.24 -6.70 2.11
CA THR A 314 -6.98 -7.90 2.90
C THR A 314 -5.94 -8.71 2.13
N GLY A 315 -4.68 -8.60 2.53
CA GLY A 315 -3.57 -9.31 1.89
C GLY A 315 -3.54 -10.76 2.37
N GLU A 316 -3.56 -11.71 1.44
CA GLU A 316 -3.58 -13.13 1.80
C GLU A 316 -2.17 -13.57 2.19
N VAL A 317 -2.06 -14.33 3.27
CA VAL A 317 -0.78 -14.84 3.76
C VAL A 317 -0.90 -16.33 3.94
N PHE A 318 -0.06 -17.09 3.24
CA PHE A 318 0.00 -18.54 3.37
C PHE A 318 1.08 -18.96 4.37
N GLY A 319 0.84 -20.08 5.05
CA GLY A 319 1.80 -20.70 5.97
C GLY A 319 1.35 -20.65 7.42
N LYS A 320 2.29 -20.98 8.32
CA LYS A 320 2.06 -21.08 9.77
C LYS A 320 2.91 -20.10 10.55
N ASN A 321 2.40 -19.68 11.70
CA ASN A 321 3.14 -18.98 12.75
C ASN A 321 4.10 -19.94 13.46
N LEU A 322 5.02 -19.39 14.27
CA LEU A 322 5.99 -20.18 15.04
C LEU A 322 5.31 -21.13 16.05
N ASP A 323 4.11 -20.77 16.50
CA ASP A 323 3.26 -21.57 17.39
C ASP A 323 2.45 -22.66 16.66
N GLY A 324 2.57 -22.76 15.33
CA GLY A 324 1.87 -23.75 14.50
C GLY A 324 0.46 -23.36 14.04
N SER A 325 -0.06 -22.20 14.46
CA SER A 325 -1.33 -21.64 13.97
C SER A 325 -1.19 -21.19 12.51
N THR A 326 -2.30 -21.14 11.76
CA THR A 326 -2.31 -20.58 10.39
C THR A 326 -2.11 -19.07 10.46
N LYS A 327 -1.32 -18.52 9.54
CA LYS A 327 -1.17 -17.07 9.44
C LYS A 327 -2.49 -16.39 9.07
N ASP A 328 -2.80 -15.29 9.73
CA ASP A 328 -3.93 -14.44 9.37
C ASP A 328 -3.53 -13.44 8.27
N THR A 329 -4.54 -12.91 7.59
CA THR A 329 -4.44 -11.92 6.54
C THR A 329 -3.87 -10.59 7.04
N THR A 330 -3.24 -9.85 6.12
CA THR A 330 -2.71 -8.51 6.39
C THR A 330 -3.79 -7.47 6.13
N SER A 331 -4.11 -6.69 7.16
CA SER A 331 -5.13 -5.65 7.14
C SER A 331 -4.57 -4.36 6.54
N TRP A 332 -5.20 -3.85 5.49
CA TRP A 332 -4.87 -2.55 4.89
C TRP A 332 -6.04 -1.59 4.96
N MET A 333 -5.73 -0.35 5.36
CA MET A 333 -6.65 0.78 5.31
C MET A 333 -5.92 1.99 4.72
N ALA A 334 -6.29 2.37 3.50
CA ALA A 334 -5.76 3.55 2.84
C ALA A 334 -6.84 4.63 2.80
N THR A 335 -6.57 5.81 3.34
CA THR A 335 -7.58 6.88 3.47
C THR A 335 -7.00 8.25 3.20
N TYR A 336 -7.89 9.19 2.87
CA TYR A 336 -7.61 10.62 2.99
C TYR A 336 -8.84 11.38 3.50
N ALA A 337 -8.57 12.48 4.19
CA ALA A 337 -9.60 13.37 4.71
C ALA A 337 -9.14 14.84 4.78
N PRO A 338 -10.08 15.80 4.72
CA PRO A 338 -11.47 15.59 4.31
C PRO A 338 -11.57 15.18 2.82
N THR A 339 -12.73 14.68 2.39
CA THR A 339 -12.93 14.21 1.00
C THR A 339 -12.86 15.39 0.04
N GLN A 340 -13.47 16.50 0.42
CA GLN A 340 -13.33 17.78 -0.28
C GLN A 340 -12.18 18.57 0.36
N LYS A 341 -11.35 19.19 -0.47
CA LYS A 341 -10.09 19.86 -0.04
C LYS A 341 -9.24 18.96 0.88
N PRO A 342 -8.80 17.78 0.40
CA PRO A 342 -8.05 16.85 1.23
C PRO A 342 -6.79 17.46 1.83
N ARG A 343 -6.51 17.12 3.10
CA ARG A 343 -5.33 17.59 3.81
C ARG A 343 -4.40 16.47 4.23
N TYR A 344 -4.94 15.38 4.75
CA TYR A 344 -4.13 14.28 5.28
C TYR A 344 -4.51 12.97 4.62
N ALA A 345 -3.50 12.20 4.23
CA ALA A 345 -3.61 10.79 3.90
C ALA A 345 -3.07 9.97 5.07
N VAL A 346 -3.84 8.97 5.50
CA VAL A 346 -3.48 8.02 6.56
C VAL A 346 -3.53 6.62 5.97
N ILE A 347 -2.37 5.96 6.00
CA ILE A 347 -2.22 4.54 5.64
C ILE A 347 -1.94 3.77 6.91
N MET A 348 -2.73 2.73 7.12
CA MET A 348 -2.50 1.77 8.20
C MET A 348 -2.42 0.37 7.61
N MET A 349 -1.38 -0.34 8.05
CA MET A 349 -1.16 -1.75 7.73
C MET A 349 -0.92 -2.48 9.04
N ILE A 350 -1.69 -3.55 9.28
CA ILE A 350 -1.57 -4.40 10.46
C ILE A 350 -1.40 -5.83 9.94
N SER A 351 -0.20 -6.38 10.12
CA SER A 351 0.09 -7.78 9.78
C SER A 351 -0.72 -8.70 10.68
N GLN A 352 -1.28 -9.77 10.11
CA GLN A 352 -2.16 -10.70 10.84
C GLN A 352 -3.33 -9.99 11.54
N GLY A 353 -3.86 -8.97 10.88
CA GLY A 353 -4.90 -8.09 11.42
C GLY A 353 -6.28 -8.35 10.84
N GLY A 354 -6.49 -9.41 10.06
CA GLY A 354 -7.77 -9.68 9.43
C GLY A 354 -8.19 -8.58 8.42
N THR A 355 -9.50 -8.34 8.34
CA THR A 355 -10.08 -7.38 7.39
C THR A 355 -9.77 -5.92 7.74
N GLY A 356 -9.35 -5.15 6.72
CA GLY A 356 -9.01 -3.71 6.78
C GLY A 356 -9.93 -2.83 7.63
N ALA A 357 -11.24 -2.97 7.43
CA ALA A 357 -12.25 -2.12 8.06
C ALA A 357 -12.50 -2.41 9.54
N LEU A 358 -12.29 -3.67 9.98
CA LEU A 358 -12.59 -4.08 11.35
C LEU A 358 -11.43 -3.73 12.30
N THR A 359 -10.19 -3.84 11.82
CA THR A 359 -9.00 -3.63 12.66
C THR A 359 -8.36 -2.28 12.41
N GLY A 360 -8.05 -1.95 11.14
CA GLY A 360 -7.42 -0.68 10.79
C GLY A 360 -8.38 0.52 10.84
N GLY A 361 -9.64 0.31 10.49
CA GLY A 361 -10.67 1.36 10.42
C GLY A 361 -10.85 2.17 11.71
N PRO A 362 -11.14 1.52 12.86
CA PRO A 362 -11.30 2.23 14.14
C PRO A 362 -10.06 3.04 14.54
N SER A 363 -8.88 2.46 14.33
CA SER A 363 -7.60 3.12 14.63
C SER A 363 -7.36 4.35 13.73
N VAL A 364 -7.67 4.26 12.43
CA VAL A 364 -7.60 5.40 11.51
C VAL A 364 -8.61 6.49 11.88
N ARG A 365 -9.82 6.11 12.31
CA ARG A 365 -10.80 7.08 12.84
C ARG A 365 -10.25 7.84 14.04
N LYS A 366 -9.61 7.17 15.01
CA LYS A 366 -8.95 7.84 16.15
C LYS A 366 -7.88 8.85 15.72
N ILE A 367 -7.10 8.52 14.69
CA ILE A 367 -6.13 9.44 14.12
C ILE A 367 -6.83 10.68 13.56
N TYR A 368 -7.92 10.53 12.81
CA TYR A 368 -8.69 11.67 12.29
C TYR A 368 -9.43 12.45 13.38
N GLU A 369 -9.90 11.79 14.44
CA GLU A 369 -10.46 12.45 15.63
C GLU A 369 -9.44 13.42 16.22
N ALA A 370 -8.19 12.96 16.41
CA ALA A 370 -7.11 13.81 16.88
C ALA A 370 -6.75 14.93 15.89
N LEU A 371 -6.59 14.60 14.60
CA LEU A 371 -6.19 15.58 13.58
C LEU A 371 -7.20 16.72 13.36
N PHE A 372 -8.49 16.46 13.57
CA PHE A 372 -9.56 17.43 13.32
C PHE A 372 -10.32 17.88 14.58
N GLY A 373 -9.91 17.42 15.76
CA GLY A 373 -10.55 17.80 17.03
C GLY A 373 -11.98 17.29 17.14
N VAL A 374 -12.23 16.06 16.68
CA VAL A 374 -13.56 15.45 16.70
C VAL A 374 -13.77 14.68 18.00
N SER A 375 -14.92 14.88 18.63
CA SER A 375 -15.41 14.08 19.76
C SER A 375 -16.83 13.63 19.46
N GLY A 376 -17.04 12.34 19.25
CA GLY A 376 -18.32 11.81 18.78
C GLY A 376 -18.67 12.36 17.38
N SER A 377 -19.76 13.10 17.29
CA SER A 377 -20.22 13.78 16.06
C SER A 377 -19.89 15.28 16.02
N THR A 378 -19.24 15.82 17.05
CA THR A 378 -18.93 17.25 17.16
C THR A 378 -17.50 17.53 16.73
N VAL A 379 -17.30 18.59 15.95
CA VAL A 379 -15.98 19.10 15.56
C VAL A 379 -15.66 20.32 16.39
N ASN A 380 -14.56 20.29 17.14
CA ASN A 380 -13.98 21.47 17.78
C ASN A 380 -12.56 21.69 17.24
N PRO A 381 -12.38 22.58 16.25
CA PRO A 381 -11.08 22.83 15.64
C PRO A 381 -10.00 23.26 16.64
N ALA A 382 -10.36 23.93 17.75
CA ALA A 382 -9.39 24.33 18.77
C ALA A 382 -8.83 23.14 19.57
N LYS A 383 -9.51 21.98 19.54
CA LYS A 383 -9.04 20.72 20.12
C LYS A 383 -8.34 19.81 19.10
N ALA A 384 -8.19 20.25 17.84
CA ALA A 384 -7.40 19.51 16.88
C ALA A 384 -5.94 19.47 17.33
N LEU A 385 -5.24 18.37 17.03
CA LEU A 385 -3.82 18.20 17.34
C LEU A 385 -2.96 19.28 16.65
N LEU A 386 -3.39 19.72 15.47
CA LEU A 386 -2.73 20.73 14.65
C LEU A 386 -3.77 21.75 14.16
N PRO A 387 -4.29 22.62 15.05
CA PRO A 387 -5.44 23.49 14.75
C PRO A 387 -5.12 24.51 13.65
N ASN A 388 -3.86 24.94 13.58
CA ASN A 388 -3.33 25.83 12.54
C ASN A 388 -2.48 25.09 11.49
N GLY A 389 -2.61 23.75 11.43
CA GLY A 389 -1.72 22.88 10.68
C GLY A 389 -0.36 22.67 11.37
N PRO A 390 0.57 21.96 10.71
CA PRO A 390 1.93 21.84 11.19
C PRO A 390 2.58 23.22 11.38
N PRO A 391 3.39 23.41 12.43
CA PRO A 391 4.06 24.69 12.69
C PRO A 391 4.75 25.26 11.45
N ALA A 392 4.42 26.51 11.11
CA ALA A 392 5.00 27.18 9.94
C ALA A 392 6.45 27.64 10.19
N GLY A 393 6.74 28.09 11.42
CA GLY A 393 8.06 28.51 11.86
C GLY A 393 8.95 27.35 12.29
N LEU A 394 10.25 27.56 12.24
CA LEU A 394 11.24 26.67 12.84
C LEU A 394 11.29 26.93 14.36
N PRO A 395 11.55 25.91 15.19
CA PRO A 395 11.73 26.14 16.62
C PRO A 395 12.96 27.02 16.88
N GLY A 396 12.91 27.80 17.95
CA GLY A 396 14.12 28.43 18.50
C GLY A 396 15.04 27.36 19.10
N LEU A 397 16.34 27.65 19.16
CA LEU A 397 17.30 26.84 19.89
C LEU A 397 17.88 27.69 21.02
N ASN A 398 18.11 27.09 22.19
CA ASN A 398 18.89 27.75 23.24
C ASN A 398 20.41 27.62 22.96
N ALA A 399 21.24 28.24 23.81
CA ALA A 399 22.70 28.21 23.65
C ALA A 399 23.33 26.80 23.71
N SER A 400 22.63 25.81 24.28
CA SER A 400 23.06 24.40 24.28
C SER A 400 22.56 23.59 23.08
N GLY A 401 21.88 24.24 22.12
CA GLY A 401 21.31 23.62 20.93
C GLY A 401 20.02 22.83 21.20
N GLN A 402 19.41 22.95 22.39
CA GLN A 402 18.14 22.30 22.68
C GLN A 402 17.00 23.04 21.99
N ILE A 403 16.07 22.27 21.43
CA ILE A 403 14.84 22.78 20.81
C ILE A 403 13.97 23.44 21.86
N LEU A 404 13.73 24.73 21.70
CA LEU A 404 12.75 25.47 22.49
C LEU A 404 11.34 25.21 21.95
N PRO A 405 10.31 25.25 22.82
CA PRO A 405 8.93 25.24 22.37
C PRO A 405 8.68 26.36 21.35
N LEU A 406 7.84 26.07 20.35
CA LEU A 406 7.49 27.04 19.31
C LEU A 406 6.94 28.33 19.91
N GLY A 407 7.56 29.47 19.55
CA GLY A 407 7.17 30.80 20.04
C GLY A 407 7.98 31.32 21.22
N VAL A 408 8.87 30.51 21.81
CA VAL A 408 9.83 30.95 22.82
C VAL A 408 11.07 31.51 22.12
N LYS A 409 11.38 32.79 22.35
CA LYS A 409 12.63 33.40 21.86
C LYS A 409 13.81 32.90 22.73
N PRO A 410 15.01 32.74 22.14
CA PRO A 410 16.22 32.30 22.84
C PRO A 410 16.55 33.11 24.09
#